data_AF-A0A2B7Z2P9-F1
#
_entry.id   AF-A0A2B7Z2P9-F1
#
_cell.length_a   1.000
_cell.length_b   1.000
_cell.length_c   1.000
_cell.angle_alpha   90.00
_cell.angle_beta   90.00
_cell.angle_gamma   90.00
#
_symmetry.space_group_name_H-M   'P 1'
#
loop_
_entity.id
_entity.type
_entity.pdbx_description
1 polymer ?
#
loop_
_entity_poly.entity_id
_entity_poly.type
_entity_poly.pdbx_seq_one_letter_code
_entity_poly.pdbx_strand_id
1 'polypeptide(L)'
;MEFPGLFDRIEDLSDLEIAILLCLVAKEHCIIDTQRDVLDDLETELRLVATNIFGLSHAVLNCSRETSLEDFSNSILSHDTERVDYDRLSSFGASAFSPDRYTGSISRSSRRFSEKSRDKASLRRRSNYLDERKVVNIIIAKNFDHAPEEVQLQALDLMRTRRIFSRTSVHTTPKTFLFIPLVASDPRGLSSLLNKHLNDHMFVSYHHDPRDGFPNLEDDSGWLSDDQGSMSSVIRKPILSFPKPNDQSVLINEDHINTLRQLSENVTLSADVNSYLHNLIVFLRLNRAVAGGISATATSHFHQLVRCLAPLQQVDYVFPSLVAVAARKIYRHRIIVANPENDRSLLYGSTLMAVEAILAGATAEGVIEDVIAEVEAPL
;
A
#
# COMPACT_ATOMS: atom_id res chain seq x y z
N MET A 1 -18.15 22.59 -0.57
CA MET A 1 -19.07 21.46 -0.86
C MET A 1 -18.92 20.53 0.32
N GLU A 2 -19.87 20.57 1.24
CA GLU A 2 -19.92 19.61 2.34
C GLU A 2 -20.48 18.32 1.74
N PHE A 3 -19.75 17.21 1.88
CA PHE A 3 -20.26 15.88 1.55
C PHE A 3 -20.99 15.38 2.79
N PRO A 4 -22.35 15.49 2.87
CA PRO A 4 -23.08 15.00 4.03
C PRO A 4 -22.85 13.50 4.17
N GLY A 5 -22.33 13.08 5.34
CA GLY A 5 -22.01 11.68 5.66
C GLY A 5 -20.58 11.24 5.35
N LEU A 6 -19.65 12.13 4.97
CA LEU A 6 -18.23 11.74 4.88
C LEU A 6 -17.67 11.36 6.24
N PHE A 7 -17.98 12.14 7.28
CA PHE A 7 -17.44 11.92 8.62
C PHE A 7 -18.10 10.73 9.32
N ASP A 8 -19.42 10.54 9.15
CA ASP A 8 -20.12 9.33 9.63
C ASP A 8 -19.45 8.06 9.06
N ARG A 9 -19.11 8.07 7.77
CA ARG A 9 -18.38 6.97 7.13
C ARG A 9 -16.95 6.81 7.62
N ILE A 10 -16.31 7.86 8.15
CA ILE A 10 -14.96 7.80 8.71
C ILE A 10 -14.98 7.23 10.13
N GLU A 11 -16.03 7.55 10.90
CA GLU A 11 -16.24 7.01 12.26
C GLU A 11 -16.48 5.50 12.25
N ASP A 12 -17.11 4.98 11.20
CA ASP A 12 -17.34 3.55 11.01
C ASP A 12 -16.09 2.76 10.55
N LEU A 13 -14.99 3.44 10.21
CA LEU A 13 -13.78 2.77 9.68
C LEU A 13 -12.98 2.08 10.78
N SER A 14 -12.35 0.97 10.42
CA SER A 14 -11.36 0.31 11.27
C SER A 14 -10.04 1.10 11.34
N ASP A 15 -9.22 0.84 12.37
CA ASP A 15 -7.91 1.49 12.53
C ASP A 15 -6.97 1.26 11.33
N LEU A 16 -7.07 0.10 10.69
CA LEU A 16 -6.33 -0.26 9.48
C LEU A 16 -6.76 0.62 8.29
N GLU A 17 -8.05 0.78 8.09
CA GLU A 17 -8.64 1.61 7.04
C GLU A 17 -8.29 3.08 7.22
N ILE A 18 -8.34 3.57 8.46
CA ILE A 18 -7.93 4.93 8.81
C ILE A 18 -6.45 5.13 8.48
N ALA A 19 -5.57 4.16 8.78
CA ALA A 19 -4.15 4.24 8.45
C ALA A 19 -3.92 4.34 6.93
N ILE A 20 -4.67 3.57 6.13
CA ILE A 20 -4.60 3.62 4.66
C ILE A 20 -5.13 4.95 4.13
N LEU A 21 -6.29 5.40 4.63
CA LEU A 21 -6.88 6.69 4.26
C LEU A 21 -5.90 7.83 4.52
N LEU A 22 -5.23 7.82 5.67
CA LEU A 22 -4.25 8.83 6.05
C LEU A 22 -3.06 8.88 5.08
N CYS A 23 -2.61 7.72 4.59
CA CYS A 23 -1.54 7.64 3.59
C CYS A 23 -2.00 8.12 2.22
N LEU A 24 -3.25 7.82 1.82
CA LEU A 24 -3.84 8.31 0.57
C LEU A 24 -4.04 9.84 0.59
N VAL A 25 -4.44 10.41 1.73
CA VAL A 25 -4.57 11.86 1.92
C VAL A 25 -3.19 12.52 1.82
N ALA A 26 -2.19 11.98 2.54
CA ALA A 26 -0.83 12.49 2.55
C ALA A 26 -0.07 12.27 1.22
N LYS A 27 -0.52 11.34 0.36
CA LYS A 27 0.20 10.85 -0.83
C LYS A 27 1.57 10.26 -0.52
N GLU A 28 1.65 9.59 0.62
CA GLU A 28 2.85 8.90 1.09
C GLU A 28 2.54 7.42 1.35
N HIS A 29 3.56 6.64 1.68
CA HIS A 29 3.49 5.18 1.76
C HIS A 29 3.49 4.68 3.21
N CYS A 30 2.95 3.50 3.51
CA CYS A 30 2.93 2.95 4.88
C CYS A 30 3.56 1.58 4.96
N ILE A 31 4.17 1.30 6.12
CA ILE A 31 4.58 -0.05 6.49
C ILE A 31 3.51 -0.64 7.39
N ILE A 32 3.15 -1.89 7.15
CA ILE A 32 2.24 -2.61 8.04
C ILE A 32 2.94 -3.86 8.56
N ASP A 33 2.95 -4.02 9.88
CA ASP A 33 3.51 -5.18 10.55
C ASP A 33 2.46 -5.97 11.33
N THR A 34 2.57 -7.29 11.29
CA THR A 34 1.68 -8.18 12.05
C THR A 34 2.40 -9.49 12.41
N GLN A 35 1.75 -10.35 13.18
CA GLN A 35 2.27 -11.67 13.51
C GLN A 35 2.33 -12.57 12.25
N ARG A 36 3.34 -13.45 12.19
CA ARG A 36 3.61 -14.28 11.00
C ARG A 36 2.44 -15.16 10.59
N ASP A 37 1.68 -15.65 11.57
CA ASP A 37 0.61 -16.61 11.34
C ASP A 37 -0.61 -15.99 10.65
N VAL A 38 -0.73 -14.65 10.70
CA VAL A 38 -1.91 -13.91 10.26
C VAL A 38 -1.62 -12.99 9.07
N LEU A 39 -0.42 -13.13 8.49
CA LEU A 39 0.03 -12.33 7.35
C LEU A 39 -0.78 -12.60 6.08
N ASP A 40 -1.21 -13.84 5.87
CA ASP A 40 -2.07 -14.25 4.76
C ASP A 40 -3.46 -13.60 4.88
N ASP A 41 -4.04 -13.61 6.08
CA ASP A 41 -5.35 -13.01 6.34
C ASP A 41 -5.25 -11.49 6.13
N LEU A 42 -4.27 -10.81 6.72
CA LEU A 42 -4.07 -9.37 6.52
C LEU A 42 -3.90 -8.98 5.04
N GLU A 43 -3.19 -9.78 4.24
CA GLU A 43 -3.09 -9.57 2.80
C GLU A 43 -4.46 -9.61 2.12
N THR A 44 -5.29 -10.60 2.48
CA THR A 44 -6.65 -10.71 1.96
C THR A 44 -7.55 -9.57 2.42
N GLU A 45 -7.42 -9.12 3.67
CA GLU A 45 -8.17 -7.97 4.17
C GLU A 45 -7.80 -6.69 3.43
N LEU A 46 -6.50 -6.40 3.28
CA LEU A 46 -6.03 -5.23 2.54
C LEU A 46 -6.51 -5.21 1.09
N ARG A 47 -6.67 -6.39 0.49
CA ARG A 47 -7.26 -6.56 -0.84
C ARG A 47 -8.72 -6.08 -0.85
N LEU A 48 -9.51 -6.53 0.12
CA LEU A 48 -10.92 -6.14 0.26
C LEU A 48 -11.07 -4.66 0.59
N VAL A 49 -10.23 -4.13 1.46
CA VAL A 49 -10.20 -2.69 1.79
C VAL A 49 -9.92 -1.86 0.52
N ALA A 50 -8.94 -2.27 -0.29
CA ALA A 50 -8.63 -1.60 -1.55
C ALA A 50 -9.82 -1.59 -2.53
N THR A 51 -10.54 -2.70 -2.67
CA THR A 51 -11.65 -2.82 -3.64
C THR A 51 -12.98 -2.28 -3.13
N ASN A 52 -13.37 -2.61 -1.91
CA ASN A 52 -14.70 -2.37 -1.37
C ASN A 52 -14.82 -0.96 -0.79
N ILE A 53 -13.79 -0.50 -0.09
CA ILE A 53 -13.81 0.79 0.63
C ILE A 53 -13.36 1.92 -0.28
N PHE A 54 -12.24 1.73 -0.98
CA PHE A 54 -11.63 2.77 -1.81
C PHE A 54 -11.89 2.64 -3.32
N GLY A 55 -12.33 1.48 -3.81
CA GLY A 55 -12.57 1.25 -5.24
C GLY A 55 -11.30 1.36 -6.09
N LEU A 56 -10.13 1.08 -5.51
CA LEU A 56 -8.83 1.26 -6.16
C LEU A 56 -8.28 -0.07 -6.71
N SER A 57 -7.56 0.01 -7.82
CA SER A 57 -6.85 -1.16 -8.37
C SER A 57 -5.70 -1.56 -7.44
N HIS A 58 -5.56 -2.85 -7.17
CA HIS A 58 -4.50 -3.38 -6.31
C HIS A 58 -3.68 -4.46 -7.03
N ALA A 59 -2.43 -4.62 -6.63
CA ALA A 59 -1.60 -5.77 -6.98
C ALA A 59 -0.93 -6.32 -5.72
N VAL A 60 -0.83 -7.64 -5.65
CA VAL A 60 -0.10 -8.32 -4.57
C VAL A 60 1.20 -8.90 -5.13
N LEU A 61 2.29 -8.60 -4.44
CA LEU A 61 3.61 -9.16 -4.70
C LEU A 61 4.03 -9.99 -3.49
N ASN A 62 4.35 -11.26 -3.71
CA ASN A 62 4.97 -12.10 -2.69
C ASN A 62 6.48 -12.07 -2.85
N CYS A 63 7.18 -11.43 -1.91
CA CYS A 63 8.62 -11.29 -1.94
C CYS A 63 9.33 -12.50 -1.34
N SER A 64 10.40 -12.90 -2.01
CA SER A 64 11.32 -13.94 -1.58
C SER A 64 12.71 -13.57 -2.06
N ARG A 65 13.75 -14.31 -1.61
CA ARG A 65 15.13 -14.04 -2.03
C ARG A 65 15.37 -14.25 -3.53
N GLU A 66 14.45 -14.93 -4.21
CA GLU A 66 14.53 -15.25 -5.64
C GLU A 66 13.75 -14.26 -6.52
N THR A 67 13.04 -13.29 -5.93
CA THR A 67 12.27 -12.34 -6.75
C THR A 67 13.19 -11.49 -7.60
N SER A 68 13.00 -11.56 -8.91
CA SER A 68 13.75 -10.74 -9.86
C SER A 68 13.12 -9.36 -10.04
N LEU A 69 13.90 -8.41 -10.55
CA LEU A 69 13.42 -7.09 -10.95
C LEU A 69 12.33 -7.16 -12.04
N GLU A 70 12.37 -8.20 -12.87
CA GLU A 70 11.37 -8.42 -13.90
C GLU A 70 10.04 -8.85 -13.30
N ASP A 71 10.08 -9.76 -12.32
CA ASP A 71 8.89 -10.24 -11.63
C ASP A 71 8.21 -9.09 -10.88
N PHE A 72 9.01 -8.24 -10.21
CA PHE A 72 8.54 -7.01 -9.58
C PHE A 72 7.87 -6.06 -10.57
N SER A 73 8.51 -5.81 -11.72
CA SER A 73 7.96 -4.90 -12.73
C SER A 73 6.67 -5.45 -13.35
N ASN A 74 6.62 -6.75 -13.61
CA ASN A 74 5.46 -7.40 -14.21
C ASN A 74 4.26 -7.48 -13.25
N SER A 75 4.50 -7.69 -11.95
CA SER A 75 3.41 -7.81 -10.96
C SER A 75 2.70 -6.49 -10.69
N ILE A 76 3.39 -5.36 -10.87
CA ILE A 76 2.85 -4.01 -10.59
C ILE A 76 1.97 -3.50 -11.74
N LEU A 77 2.16 -4.06 -12.93
CA LEU A 77 1.43 -3.67 -14.13
C LEU A 77 0.09 -4.42 -14.19
N SER A 78 -1.02 -3.68 -14.23
CA SER A 78 -2.34 -4.28 -14.44
C SER A 78 -2.38 -4.96 -15.81
N HIS A 79 -2.71 -6.26 -15.82
CA HIS A 79 -3.19 -6.88 -17.05
C HIS A 79 -4.56 -6.29 -17.34
N ASP A 80 -4.68 -5.44 -18.36
CA ASP A 80 -5.98 -4.97 -18.87
C ASP A 80 -6.86 -6.18 -19.16
N THR A 81 -7.75 -6.52 -18.22
CA THR A 81 -8.85 -7.47 -18.41
C THR A 81 -10.07 -6.77 -18.99
N GLU A 82 -10.01 -5.47 -19.27
CA GLU A 82 -11.03 -4.70 -19.99
C GLU A 82 -10.96 -4.83 -21.52
N ARG A 83 -10.43 -5.95 -22.04
CA ARG A 83 -10.85 -6.41 -23.37
C ARG A 83 -11.87 -7.51 -23.16
N VAL A 84 -13.11 -7.06 -22.92
CA VAL A 84 -14.30 -7.89 -23.13
C VAL A 84 -14.15 -8.53 -24.51
N ASP A 85 -13.99 -9.85 -24.51
CA ASP A 85 -13.93 -10.72 -25.70
C ASP A 85 -15.19 -10.54 -26.56
N TYR A 86 -15.22 -9.53 -27.43
CA TYR A 86 -16.22 -9.45 -28.50
C TYR A 86 -15.82 -10.27 -29.74
N ASP A 87 -14.65 -10.91 -29.75
CA ASP A 87 -14.12 -11.66 -30.91
C ASP A 87 -14.37 -13.18 -30.87
N ARG A 88 -15.23 -13.67 -29.96
CA ARG A 88 -15.53 -15.12 -29.86
C ARG A 88 -16.94 -15.55 -30.23
N LEU A 89 -17.73 -14.72 -30.91
CA LEU A 89 -19.08 -15.09 -31.39
C LEU A 89 -19.33 -14.80 -32.88
N SER A 90 -18.35 -15.06 -33.75
CA SER A 90 -18.57 -15.03 -35.21
C SER A 90 -17.89 -16.23 -35.88
N SER A 91 -18.35 -17.44 -35.58
CA SER A 91 -17.95 -18.62 -36.36
C SER A 91 -18.96 -19.78 -36.39
N PHE A 92 -20.28 -19.56 -36.31
CA PHE A 92 -21.24 -20.59 -36.73
C PHE A 92 -22.52 -19.97 -37.31
N GLY A 93 -22.58 -19.81 -38.63
CA GLY A 93 -23.86 -19.57 -39.31
C GLY A 93 -23.76 -18.92 -40.69
N ALA A 94 -23.31 -19.67 -41.69
CA ALA A 94 -23.73 -19.59 -43.11
C ALA A 94 -22.72 -20.36 -43.97
N SER A 95 -23.05 -21.11 -45.01
CA SER A 95 -24.24 -21.78 -45.53
C SER A 95 -23.72 -22.52 -46.78
N ALA A 96 -24.40 -23.59 -47.17
CA ALA A 96 -24.00 -24.44 -48.28
C ALA A 96 -24.07 -23.73 -49.65
N PHE A 97 -23.08 -24.05 -50.49
CA PHE A 97 -23.15 -24.33 -51.94
C PHE A 97 -24.23 -23.64 -52.82
N SER A 98 -23.78 -22.65 -53.63
CA SER A 98 -23.82 -22.52 -55.12
C SER A 98 -25.07 -22.84 -55.98
N PRO A 99 -25.19 -22.37 -57.27
CA PRO A 99 -24.36 -21.41 -58.05
C PRO A 99 -25.11 -20.45 -59.04
N ASP A 100 -24.31 -19.59 -59.68
CA ASP A 100 -24.39 -19.08 -61.07
C ASP A 100 -25.40 -17.97 -61.46
N ARG A 101 -24.88 -16.81 -61.89
CA ARG A 101 -24.60 -16.56 -63.33
C ARG A 101 -23.78 -15.28 -63.60
N TYR A 102 -22.83 -15.50 -64.50
CA TYR A 102 -21.97 -14.60 -65.28
C TYR A 102 -22.64 -13.33 -65.83
N THR A 103 -21.91 -12.21 -65.86
CA THR A 103 -21.21 -11.65 -67.05
C THR A 103 -20.50 -10.36 -66.60
N GLY A 104 -19.17 -10.31 -66.63
CA GLY A 104 -18.42 -9.56 -67.65
C GLY A 104 -18.21 -8.10 -67.21
N SER A 105 -17.03 -7.49 -67.18
CA SER A 105 -15.84 -7.70 -67.98
C SER A 105 -14.70 -6.86 -67.37
N ILE A 106 -13.47 -7.39 -67.30
CA ILE A 106 -12.33 -6.94 -68.14
C ILE A 106 -11.79 -5.57 -67.65
N SER A 107 -10.62 -5.46 -67.02
CA SER A 107 -9.28 -5.75 -67.55
C SER A 107 -8.24 -5.59 -66.42
N ARG A 108 -7.32 -6.55 -66.22
CA ARG A 108 -5.96 -6.61 -66.83
C ARG A 108 -5.15 -5.36 -66.48
N SER A 109 -3.96 -5.40 -65.90
CA SER A 109 -2.81 -6.33 -65.90
C SER A 109 -1.84 -5.69 -64.89
N SER A 110 -0.96 -6.34 -64.13
CA SER A 110 0.16 -7.19 -64.54
C SER A 110 0.84 -7.64 -63.24
N ARG A 111 0.93 -8.95 -62.99
CA ARG A 111 2.16 -9.76 -63.09
C ARG A 111 3.19 -9.53 -61.98
N ARG A 112 3.26 -10.47 -61.02
CA ARG A 112 4.21 -11.62 -60.92
C ARG A 112 5.53 -11.17 -60.24
N PHE A 113 6.10 -11.83 -59.24
CA PHE A 113 6.55 -13.22 -59.16
C PHE A 113 7.02 -13.58 -57.72
N SER A 114 7.00 -14.88 -57.40
CA SER A 114 7.88 -15.64 -56.46
C SER A 114 7.95 -15.23 -54.99
N GLU A 115 8.10 -16.11 -53.99
CA GLU A 115 8.14 -17.58 -53.87
C GLU A 115 8.14 -17.91 -52.36
N LYS A 116 7.55 -19.06 -52.01
CA LYS A 116 7.91 -20.02 -50.92
C LYS A 116 8.48 -19.50 -49.58
N SER A 117 7.76 -19.82 -48.50
CA SER A 117 8.20 -20.57 -47.28
C SER A 117 7.23 -20.25 -46.12
N ARG A 118 6.20 -21.05 -45.84
CA ARG A 118 6.18 -22.18 -44.89
C ARG A 118 6.83 -21.87 -43.53
N ASP A 119 6.01 -21.29 -42.66
CA ASP A 119 5.66 -21.80 -41.33
C ASP A 119 6.80 -22.26 -40.42
N LYS A 120 7.27 -21.34 -39.56
CA LYS A 120 7.72 -21.59 -38.18
C LYS A 120 8.00 -20.28 -37.42
N ALA A 121 7.07 -19.31 -37.47
CA ALA A 121 7.24 -18.01 -36.80
C ALA A 121 5.97 -17.47 -36.12
N SER A 122 4.98 -18.31 -35.80
CA SER A 122 3.77 -17.88 -35.08
C SER A 122 3.96 -17.68 -33.57
N LEU A 123 5.15 -17.96 -33.01
CA LEU A 123 5.46 -17.69 -31.59
C LEU A 123 6.30 -16.42 -31.36
N ARG A 124 6.64 -15.65 -32.40
CA ARG A 124 7.47 -14.42 -32.27
C ARG A 124 6.77 -13.12 -32.70
N ARG A 125 5.47 -13.14 -32.96
CA ARG A 125 4.68 -11.92 -33.27
C ARG A 125 3.83 -11.45 -32.09
N ARG A 126 4.46 -11.28 -30.92
CA ARG A 126 3.90 -10.52 -29.78
C ARG A 126 4.84 -9.42 -29.27
N SER A 127 5.86 -9.05 -30.04
CA SER A 127 6.79 -7.96 -29.68
C SER A 127 6.66 -6.83 -30.69
N ASN A 128 5.66 -5.96 -30.52
CA ASN A 128 5.64 -4.58 -31.06
C ASN A 128 4.32 -3.83 -30.78
N TYR A 129 3.47 -4.30 -29.87
CA TYR A 129 2.52 -3.39 -29.22
C TYR A 129 3.29 -2.70 -28.11
N LEU A 130 3.30 -1.37 -28.13
CA LEU A 130 3.71 -0.57 -26.97
C LEU A 130 2.95 -1.14 -25.76
N ASP A 131 3.66 -1.47 -24.69
CA ASP A 131 3.03 -2.07 -23.51
C ASP A 131 2.11 -1.00 -22.87
N GLU A 132 0.81 -1.06 -23.16
CA GLU A 132 -0.20 -0.09 -22.70
C GLU A 132 -0.60 -0.32 -21.23
N ARG A 133 0.00 -1.32 -20.56
CA ARG A 133 -0.30 -1.64 -19.17
C ARG A 133 -0.11 -0.43 -18.28
N LYS A 134 -1.05 -0.24 -17.36
CA LYS A 134 -0.99 0.82 -16.35
C LYS A 134 -0.49 0.24 -15.04
N VAL A 135 0.15 1.08 -14.24
CA VAL A 135 0.52 0.72 -12.87
C VAL A 135 -0.73 0.79 -11.99
N VAL A 136 -0.92 -0.20 -11.12
CA VAL A 136 -2.02 -0.22 -10.15
C VAL A 136 -1.92 0.92 -9.13
N ASN A 137 -3.04 1.23 -8.47
CA ASN A 137 -3.09 2.28 -7.45
C ASN A 137 -2.45 1.82 -6.13
N ILE A 138 -2.74 0.61 -5.67
CA ILE A 138 -2.24 0.07 -4.40
C ILE A 138 -1.37 -1.15 -4.69
N ILE A 139 -0.12 -1.14 -4.21
CA ILE A 139 0.76 -2.30 -4.28
C ILE A 139 0.94 -2.84 -2.86
N ILE A 140 0.55 -4.08 -2.66
CA ILE A 140 0.72 -4.82 -1.40
C ILE A 140 1.91 -5.76 -1.59
N ALA A 141 3.00 -5.50 -0.88
CA ALA A 141 4.24 -6.25 -1.01
C ALA A 141 4.48 -7.10 0.24
N LYS A 142 4.18 -8.39 0.15
CA LYS A 142 4.27 -9.34 1.24
C LYS A 142 5.69 -9.86 1.45
N ASN A 143 6.09 -10.05 2.71
CA ASN A 143 7.42 -10.52 3.11
C ASN A 143 8.52 -9.67 2.46
N PHE A 144 8.30 -8.35 2.42
CA PHE A 144 9.20 -7.44 1.73
C PHE A 144 10.60 -7.38 2.36
N ASP A 145 10.72 -7.81 3.61
CA ASP A 145 11.98 -8.04 4.34
C ASP A 145 12.87 -9.12 3.68
N HIS A 146 12.28 -10.07 2.95
CA HIS A 146 13.02 -11.10 2.24
C HIS A 146 13.41 -10.72 0.80
N ALA A 147 12.93 -9.58 0.30
CA ALA A 147 13.26 -9.10 -1.03
C ALA A 147 14.76 -8.75 -1.13
N PRO A 148 15.42 -9.03 -2.28
CA PRO A 148 16.80 -8.60 -2.49
C PRO A 148 16.91 -7.08 -2.52
N GLU A 149 18.08 -6.55 -2.17
CA GLU A 149 18.34 -5.10 -2.07
C GLU A 149 18.01 -4.36 -3.38
N GLU A 150 18.28 -4.98 -4.53
CA GLU A 150 17.95 -4.41 -5.85
C GLU A 150 16.44 -4.13 -6.01
N VAL A 151 15.58 -5.05 -5.55
CA VAL A 151 14.12 -4.89 -5.58
C VAL A 151 13.69 -3.82 -4.59
N GLN A 152 14.32 -3.75 -3.42
CA GLN A 152 14.05 -2.68 -2.44
C GLN A 152 14.40 -1.29 -2.99
N LEU A 153 15.53 -1.17 -3.69
CA LEU A 153 15.94 0.07 -4.36
C LEU A 153 15.01 0.43 -5.53
N GLN A 154 14.57 -0.55 -6.31
CA GLN A 154 13.60 -0.33 -7.39
C GLN A 154 12.25 0.14 -6.85
N ALA A 155 11.79 -0.40 -5.71
CA ALA A 155 10.59 0.07 -5.02
C ALA A 155 10.77 1.50 -4.50
N LEU A 156 11.94 1.83 -3.93
CA LEU A 156 12.26 3.19 -3.51
C LEU A 156 12.26 4.18 -4.69
N ASP A 157 12.83 3.80 -5.82
CA ASP A 157 12.81 4.63 -7.03
C ASP A 157 11.38 4.78 -7.58
N LEU A 158 10.54 3.76 -7.50
CA LEU A 158 9.13 3.84 -7.84
C LEU A 158 8.40 4.84 -6.95
N MET A 159 8.59 4.78 -5.63
CA MET A 159 7.97 5.71 -4.67
C MET A 159 8.42 7.15 -4.91
N ARG A 160 9.72 7.37 -5.13
CA ARG A 160 10.30 8.71 -5.29
C ARG A 160 10.02 9.34 -6.66
N THR A 161 10.18 8.57 -7.74
CA THR A 161 10.05 9.08 -9.12
C THR A 161 8.64 8.95 -9.67
N ARG A 162 7.78 8.14 -9.03
CA ARG A 162 6.42 7.80 -9.48
C ARG A 162 6.41 7.21 -10.89
N ARG A 163 7.48 6.52 -11.25
CA ARG A 163 7.69 5.92 -12.56
C ARG A 163 8.43 4.60 -12.39
N ILE A 164 8.08 3.62 -13.23
CA ILE A 164 8.81 2.36 -13.35
C ILE A 164 9.30 2.19 -14.78
N PHE A 165 10.54 1.73 -14.91
CA PHE A 165 11.17 1.46 -16.19
C PHE A 165 11.11 -0.04 -16.45
N SER A 166 10.31 -0.43 -17.43
CA SER A 166 10.34 -1.78 -17.99
C SER A 166 11.32 -1.83 -19.15
N ARG A 167 11.69 -3.04 -19.62
CA ARG A 167 12.61 -3.23 -20.75
C ARG A 167 12.20 -2.47 -22.01
N THR A 168 10.90 -2.24 -22.20
CA THR A 168 10.30 -1.75 -23.44
C THR A 168 9.56 -0.42 -23.31
N SER A 169 9.36 0.08 -22.09
CA SER A 169 8.43 1.19 -21.83
C SER A 169 8.63 1.78 -20.44
N VAL A 170 8.29 3.06 -20.31
CA VAL A 170 8.24 3.77 -19.03
C VAL A 170 6.79 3.94 -18.63
N HIS A 171 6.42 3.40 -17.48
CA HIS A 171 5.07 3.51 -16.96
C HIS A 171 5.05 4.50 -15.79
N THR A 172 4.12 5.46 -15.83
CA THR A 172 3.94 6.43 -14.75
C THR A 172 2.85 5.94 -13.80
N THR A 173 3.05 6.09 -12.50
CA THR A 173 2.05 5.68 -11.50
C THR A 173 0.83 6.62 -11.50
N PRO A 174 -0.34 6.14 -11.08
CA PRO A 174 -1.52 6.99 -10.87
C PRO A 174 -1.26 8.13 -9.86
N LYS A 175 -2.18 9.11 -9.84
CA LYS A 175 -2.14 10.23 -8.86
C LYS A 175 -2.37 9.74 -7.43
N THR A 176 -3.27 8.78 -7.27
CA THR A 176 -3.54 8.02 -6.05
C THR A 176 -2.73 6.74 -6.10
N PHE A 177 -1.52 6.80 -5.54
CA PHE A 177 -0.58 5.68 -5.53
C PHE A 177 -0.12 5.40 -4.11
N LEU A 178 -0.22 4.15 -3.70
CA LEU A 178 0.14 3.66 -2.38
C LEU A 178 0.95 2.37 -2.52
N PHE A 179 2.00 2.26 -1.71
CA PHE A 179 2.87 1.11 -1.64
C PHE A 179 2.89 0.67 -0.18
N ILE A 180 2.54 -0.58 0.08
CA ILE A 180 2.35 -1.14 1.41
C ILE A 180 3.22 -2.40 1.54
N PRO A 181 4.45 -2.29 2.07
CA PRO A 181 5.18 -3.46 2.53
C PRO A 181 4.49 -4.07 3.76
N LEU A 182 4.14 -5.35 3.64
CA LEU A 182 3.72 -6.19 4.74
C LEU A 182 4.92 -6.97 5.25
N VAL A 183 5.17 -6.81 6.55
CA VAL A 183 6.34 -7.41 7.20
C VAL A 183 5.91 -8.16 8.45
N ALA A 184 6.53 -9.29 8.71
CA ALA A 184 6.37 -9.99 9.97
C ALA A 184 6.99 -9.19 11.12
N SER A 185 6.24 -9.00 12.21
CA SER A 185 6.73 -8.29 13.39
C SER A 185 7.98 -9.00 13.96
N ASP A 186 9.07 -8.26 14.11
CA ASP A 186 10.35 -8.73 14.66
C ASP A 186 10.62 -8.01 15.99
N PRO A 187 10.97 -8.72 17.09
CA PRO A 187 11.37 -8.09 18.35
C PRO A 187 12.57 -7.15 18.24
N ARG A 188 13.39 -7.25 17.18
CA ARG A 188 14.53 -6.33 16.94
C ARG A 188 14.13 -4.97 16.38
N GLY A 189 12.83 -4.77 16.11
CA GLY A 189 12.27 -3.53 15.60
C GLY A 189 12.28 -3.44 14.07
N LEU A 190 11.32 -2.68 13.53
CA LEU A 190 11.11 -2.55 12.09
C LEU A 190 12.26 -1.82 11.38
N SER A 191 13.05 -1.02 12.11
CA SER A 191 14.12 -0.20 11.55
C SER A 191 15.27 -0.99 10.92
N SER A 192 15.43 -2.27 11.29
CA SER A 192 16.48 -3.15 10.75
C SER A 192 16.01 -4.05 9.61
N LEU A 193 14.72 -4.13 9.33
CA LEU A 193 14.15 -5.07 8.37
C LEU A 193 14.29 -4.58 6.93
N LEU A 194 14.22 -3.27 6.74
CA LEU A 194 14.29 -2.62 5.43
C LEU A 194 15.55 -1.77 5.31
N ASN A 195 15.96 -1.50 4.07
CA ASN A 195 17.01 -0.52 3.82
C ASN A 195 16.68 0.81 4.51
N LYS A 196 17.67 1.39 5.19
CA LYS A 196 17.57 2.69 5.87
C LYS A 196 16.92 3.77 5.00
N HIS A 197 17.27 3.81 3.71
CA HIS A 197 16.72 4.80 2.78
C HIS A 197 15.23 4.56 2.53
N LEU A 198 14.84 3.31 2.31
CA LEU A 198 13.44 2.96 2.11
C LEU A 198 12.60 3.28 3.34
N ASN A 199 13.10 2.88 4.52
CA ASN A 199 12.45 3.13 5.79
C ASN A 199 12.23 4.63 6.06
N ASP A 200 13.17 5.48 5.62
CA ASP A 200 13.07 6.93 5.77
C ASP A 200 12.01 7.58 4.88
N HIS A 201 11.66 6.92 3.76
CA HIS A 201 10.63 7.33 2.81
C HIS A 201 9.24 6.77 3.11
N MET A 202 9.10 5.95 4.16
CA MET A 202 7.81 5.45 4.63
C MET A 202 7.18 6.44 5.60
N PHE A 203 5.91 6.73 5.45
CA PHE A 203 5.21 7.74 6.23
C PHE A 203 4.88 7.27 7.64
N VAL A 204 4.09 6.20 7.72
CA VAL A 204 3.50 5.68 8.95
C VAL A 204 3.76 4.18 9.02
N SER A 205 4.01 3.70 10.24
CA SER A 205 3.95 2.27 10.56
C SER A 205 2.67 1.96 11.32
N TYR A 206 1.94 0.95 10.86
CA TYR A 206 0.78 0.42 11.56
C TYR A 206 1.04 -1.03 11.96
N HIS A 207 0.72 -1.36 13.22
CA HIS A 207 0.78 -2.73 13.70
C HIS A 207 -0.62 -3.24 13.89
N HIS A 208 -0.88 -4.38 13.28
CA HIS A 208 -2.15 -5.06 13.41
C HIS A 208 -2.02 -6.18 14.45
N ASP A 209 -2.71 -6.04 15.58
CA ASP A 209 -2.84 -7.10 16.58
C ASP A 209 -3.88 -8.11 16.07
N PRO A 210 -3.57 -9.42 15.98
CA PRO A 210 -4.54 -10.44 15.57
C PRO A 210 -5.84 -10.48 16.39
N ARG A 211 -5.86 -9.84 17.57
CA ARG A 211 -7.05 -9.72 18.41
C ARG A 211 -8.07 -8.72 17.89
N ASP A 212 -7.65 -7.79 17.04
CA ASP A 212 -8.53 -6.77 16.47
C ASP A 212 -9.47 -7.36 15.39
N GLY A 213 -9.20 -8.59 14.95
CA GLY A 213 -10.00 -9.32 13.96
C GLY A 213 -9.84 -8.76 12.55
N PHE A 214 -10.59 -9.32 11.60
CA PHE A 214 -10.56 -8.91 10.20
C PHE A 214 -11.97 -8.56 9.73
N PRO A 215 -12.50 -7.36 10.05
CA PRO A 215 -13.90 -7.00 9.79
C PRO A 215 -14.34 -7.29 8.35
N ASN A 216 -13.51 -6.91 7.38
CA ASN A 216 -13.85 -7.09 5.96
C ASN A 216 -13.81 -8.55 5.51
N LEU A 217 -12.94 -9.38 6.08
CA LEU A 217 -12.88 -10.81 5.75
C LEU A 217 -14.03 -11.59 6.39
N GLU A 218 -14.40 -11.22 7.60
CA GLU A 218 -15.52 -11.82 8.32
C GLU A 218 -16.85 -11.56 7.58
N ASP A 219 -17.01 -10.36 7.01
CA ASP A 219 -18.18 -9.97 6.22
C ASP A 219 -18.26 -10.70 4.86
N ASP A 220 -17.13 -10.87 4.15
CA ASP A 220 -17.11 -11.54 2.83
C ASP A 220 -17.13 -13.08 2.95
N SER A 221 -16.55 -13.63 4.04
CA SER A 221 -16.55 -15.07 4.31
C SER A 221 -17.92 -15.61 4.76
N GLY A 222 -18.92 -14.73 4.94
CA GLY A 222 -20.33 -15.09 5.01
C GLY A 222 -20.57 -16.34 5.82
N TRP A 223 -20.14 -16.33 7.09
CA TRP A 223 -20.47 -17.38 8.03
C TRP A 223 -21.98 -17.57 7.98
N LEU A 224 -22.40 -18.61 7.26
CA LEU A 224 -23.68 -19.24 7.46
C LEU A 224 -23.71 -19.56 8.94
N SER A 225 -24.35 -18.69 9.72
CA SER A 225 -24.78 -19.02 11.05
C SER A 225 -25.49 -20.37 10.94
N ASP A 226 -24.84 -21.41 11.46
CA ASP A 226 -25.18 -22.82 11.30
C ASP A 226 -26.43 -23.20 12.10
N ASP A 227 -27.29 -22.21 12.40
CA ASP A 227 -28.43 -22.30 13.30
C ASP A 227 -29.79 -22.40 12.59
N GLN A 228 -29.80 -22.72 11.30
CA GLN A 228 -31.01 -23.25 10.66
C GLN A 228 -30.77 -24.65 10.08
N GLY A 229 -30.70 -25.61 10.99
CA GLY A 229 -31.08 -26.98 10.72
C GLY A 229 -32.53 -27.03 10.22
N SER A 230 -32.70 -26.94 8.89
CA SER A 230 -33.95 -27.27 8.21
C SER A 230 -33.67 -28.29 7.10
N MET A 231 -34.01 -29.53 7.45
CA MET A 231 -34.03 -30.67 6.56
C MET A 231 -35.06 -30.46 5.45
N SER A 232 -34.63 -30.35 4.18
CA SER A 232 -35.28 -31.00 3.04
C SER A 232 -34.62 -30.67 1.69
N SER A 233 -34.00 -31.70 1.11
CA SER A 233 -33.96 -32.04 -0.31
C SER A 233 -34.41 -31.01 -1.35
N VAL A 234 -33.48 -30.33 -2.03
CA VAL A 234 -33.64 -29.93 -3.44
C VAL A 234 -32.28 -29.92 -4.16
N ILE A 235 -32.14 -30.84 -5.12
CA ILE A 235 -31.33 -30.79 -6.36
C ILE A 235 -30.14 -29.83 -6.34
N ARG A 236 -28.92 -30.40 -6.23
CA ARG A 236 -27.67 -29.71 -6.53
C ARG A 236 -27.66 -29.24 -7.99
N LYS A 237 -27.98 -27.98 -8.22
CA LYS A 237 -27.43 -27.22 -9.34
C LYS A 237 -26.18 -26.51 -8.80
N PRO A 238 -25.00 -26.64 -9.44
CA PRO A 238 -23.88 -25.79 -9.08
C PRO A 238 -24.31 -24.36 -9.37
N ILE A 239 -24.53 -23.58 -8.31
CA ILE A 239 -24.73 -22.14 -8.44
C ILE A 239 -23.35 -21.63 -8.88
N LEU A 240 -23.20 -21.47 -10.19
CA LEU A 240 -22.26 -20.51 -10.74
C LEU A 240 -22.55 -19.20 -10.01
N SER A 241 -21.62 -18.82 -9.13
CA SER A 241 -21.59 -17.50 -8.50
C SER A 241 -21.43 -16.50 -9.63
N PHE A 242 -22.56 -16.04 -10.17
CA PHE A 242 -22.57 -14.81 -10.93
C PHE A 242 -22.04 -13.73 -9.99
N PRO A 243 -21.01 -12.96 -10.37
CA PRO A 243 -20.62 -11.80 -9.59
C PRO A 243 -21.88 -10.94 -9.50
N LYS A 244 -22.39 -10.73 -8.29
CA LYS A 244 -23.41 -9.70 -8.08
C LYS A 244 -22.82 -8.42 -8.67
N PRO A 245 -23.55 -7.67 -9.51
CA PRO A 245 -23.11 -6.34 -9.89
C PRO A 245 -22.92 -5.58 -8.57
N ASN A 246 -21.68 -5.15 -8.35
CA ASN A 246 -21.21 -4.57 -7.10
C ASN A 246 -21.89 -3.22 -6.89
N ASP A 247 -23.09 -3.25 -6.30
CA ASP A 247 -23.85 -2.07 -5.86
C ASP A 247 -23.48 -1.69 -4.41
N GLN A 248 -22.31 -2.15 -3.92
CA GLN A 248 -21.65 -1.53 -2.79
C GLN A 248 -21.01 -0.24 -3.31
N SER A 249 -21.72 0.88 -3.15
CA SER A 249 -21.16 2.19 -3.42
C SER A 249 -19.86 2.33 -2.64
N VAL A 250 -18.73 2.46 -3.35
CA VAL A 250 -17.41 2.77 -2.77
C VAL A 250 -17.58 3.76 -1.61
N LEU A 251 -17.16 3.35 -0.41
CA LEU A 251 -17.39 4.12 0.81
C LEU A 251 -16.65 5.48 0.74
N ILE A 252 -15.44 5.49 0.16
CA ILE A 252 -14.59 6.67 0.06
C ILE A 252 -14.11 6.84 -1.39
N ASN A 253 -14.68 7.82 -2.09
CA ASN A 253 -14.28 8.19 -3.45
C ASN A 253 -13.02 9.08 -3.48
N GLU A 254 -12.38 9.18 -4.65
CA GLU A 254 -11.22 10.06 -4.87
C GLU A 254 -11.53 11.54 -4.52
N ASP A 255 -12.77 12.00 -4.77
CA ASP A 255 -13.21 13.36 -4.43
C ASP A 255 -13.22 13.63 -2.93
N HIS A 256 -13.59 12.62 -2.13
CA HIS A 256 -13.54 12.70 -0.66
C HIS A 256 -12.09 12.81 -0.18
N ILE A 257 -11.19 11.99 -0.73
CA ILE A 257 -9.75 12.03 -0.43
C ILE A 257 -9.16 13.40 -0.81
N ASN A 258 -9.56 13.95 -1.95
CA ASN A 258 -9.12 15.28 -2.39
C ASN A 258 -9.62 16.39 -1.46
N THR A 259 -10.84 16.27 -0.95
CA THR A 259 -11.42 17.22 0.00
C THR A 259 -10.70 17.16 1.35
N LEU A 260 -10.47 15.96 1.90
CA LEU A 260 -9.66 15.78 3.12
C LEU A 260 -8.25 16.34 2.97
N ARG A 261 -7.65 16.20 1.77
CA ARG A 261 -6.36 16.79 1.47
C ARG A 261 -6.38 18.32 1.51
N GLN A 262 -7.38 18.94 0.89
CA GLN A 262 -7.57 20.39 0.96
C GLN A 262 -7.79 20.88 2.39
N LEU A 263 -8.57 20.13 3.19
CA LEU A 263 -8.76 20.44 4.61
C LEU A 263 -7.44 20.35 5.37
N SER A 264 -6.63 19.32 5.13
CA SER A 264 -5.32 19.15 5.80
C SER A 264 -4.33 20.29 5.52
N GLU A 265 -4.42 20.92 4.34
CA GLU A 265 -3.59 22.08 3.98
C GLU A 265 -4.03 23.37 4.71
N ASN A 266 -5.31 23.46 5.10
CA ASN A 266 -5.89 24.61 5.79
C ASN A 266 -5.77 24.55 7.32
N VAL A 267 -5.30 23.42 7.88
CA VAL A 267 -5.18 23.22 9.33
C VAL A 267 -4.18 24.21 9.94
N THR A 268 -4.62 24.87 11.00
CA THR A 268 -3.83 25.86 11.73
C THR A 268 -2.99 25.22 12.83
N LEU A 269 -1.71 25.62 12.93
CA LEU A 269 -0.82 25.21 14.02
C LEU A 269 -0.45 26.45 14.85
N SER A 270 -0.81 26.42 16.13
CA SER A 270 -0.39 27.45 17.09
C SER A 270 1.13 27.43 17.27
N ALA A 271 1.71 28.58 17.66
CA ALA A 271 3.12 28.70 17.97
C ALA A 271 3.55 27.74 19.10
N ASP A 272 2.71 27.57 20.11
CA ASP A 272 2.99 26.70 21.26
C ASP A 272 3.01 25.21 20.86
N VAL A 273 2.11 24.81 19.95
CA VAL A 273 2.06 23.45 19.42
C VAL A 273 3.26 23.18 18.49
N ASN A 274 3.69 24.17 17.70
CA ASN A 274 4.93 24.06 16.94
C ASN A 274 6.17 23.93 17.84
N SER A 275 6.19 24.65 18.97
CA SER A 275 7.22 24.49 20.00
C SER A 275 7.21 23.08 20.60
N TYR A 276 6.03 22.56 20.92
CA TYR A 276 5.85 21.20 21.41
C TYR A 276 6.34 20.13 20.41
N LEU A 277 5.96 20.24 19.14
CA LEU A 277 6.47 19.40 18.05
C LEU A 277 8.00 19.42 17.98
N HIS A 278 8.58 20.61 18.02
CA HIS A 278 10.02 20.79 17.98
C HIS A 278 10.72 20.16 19.19
N ASN A 279 10.18 20.39 20.38
CA ASN A 279 10.70 19.82 21.62
C ASN A 279 10.70 18.29 21.53
N LEU A 280 9.58 17.64 21.15
CA LEU A 280 9.54 16.19 20.96
C LEU A 280 10.64 15.70 20.02
N ILE A 281 10.86 16.35 18.87
CA ILE A 281 11.93 15.99 17.93
C ILE A 281 13.32 16.12 18.58
N VAL A 282 13.56 17.18 19.35
CA VAL A 282 14.84 17.42 20.04
C VAL A 282 15.07 16.38 21.13
N PHE A 283 14.08 16.12 21.99
CA PHE A 283 14.18 15.13 23.06
C PHE A 283 14.36 13.71 22.51
N LEU A 284 13.65 13.34 21.45
CA LEU A 284 13.87 12.06 20.76
C LEU A 284 15.31 11.94 20.22
N ARG A 285 15.90 13.04 19.70
CA ARG A 285 17.28 13.04 19.18
C ARG A 285 18.35 13.02 20.28
N LEU A 286 18.02 13.54 21.46
CA LEU A 286 18.91 13.59 22.61
C LEU A 286 18.79 12.36 23.52
N ASN A 287 17.73 11.58 23.36
CA ASN A 287 17.51 10.38 24.14
C ASN A 287 18.68 9.39 23.96
N ARG A 288 19.24 8.95 25.07
CA ARG A 288 20.40 8.06 25.13
C ARG A 288 20.16 6.72 24.44
N ALA A 289 18.94 6.20 24.48
CA ALA A 289 18.58 4.92 23.90
C ALA A 289 18.40 4.98 22.37
N VAL A 290 18.48 6.17 21.76
CA VAL A 290 18.32 6.34 20.31
C VAL A 290 19.69 6.50 19.65
N ALA A 291 20.07 5.54 18.81
CA ALA A 291 21.27 5.67 17.97
C ALA A 291 21.02 6.52 16.72
N GLY A 292 19.78 6.56 16.24
CA GLY A 292 19.40 7.35 15.06
C GLY A 292 17.96 7.12 14.64
N GLY A 293 17.61 7.59 13.44
CA GLY A 293 16.27 7.41 12.85
C GLY A 293 15.45 8.69 12.69
N ILE A 294 15.82 9.75 13.41
CA ILE A 294 15.06 11.02 13.41
C ILE A 294 15.67 11.99 12.39
N SER A 295 15.50 11.64 11.13
CA SER A 295 15.92 12.42 9.96
C SER A 295 15.12 13.72 9.80
N ALA A 296 15.56 14.58 8.87
CA ALA A 296 14.81 15.78 8.51
C ALA A 296 13.51 15.45 7.74
N THR A 297 13.52 14.39 6.94
CA THR A 297 12.35 13.80 6.28
C THR A 297 11.33 13.32 7.31
N ALA A 298 11.76 12.60 8.35
CA ALA A 298 10.87 12.21 9.46
C ALA A 298 10.19 13.44 10.10
N THR A 299 10.93 14.53 10.30
CA THR A 299 10.36 15.80 10.80
C THR A 299 9.31 16.36 9.84
N SER A 300 9.56 16.35 8.53
CA SER A 300 8.57 16.81 7.53
C SER A 300 7.31 15.94 7.55
N HIS A 301 7.47 14.61 7.56
CA HIS A 301 6.36 13.67 7.68
C HIS A 301 5.58 13.86 8.98
N PHE A 302 6.26 14.18 10.09
CA PHE A 302 5.62 14.46 11.36
C PHE A 302 4.69 15.66 11.32
N HIS A 303 5.15 16.78 10.76
CA HIS A 303 4.28 17.94 10.56
C HIS A 303 3.11 17.64 9.60
N GLN A 304 3.36 16.86 8.55
CA GLN A 304 2.33 16.49 7.58
C GLN A 304 1.26 15.60 8.21
N LEU A 305 1.65 14.58 8.97
CA LEU A 305 0.71 13.66 9.62
C LEU A 305 -0.20 14.36 10.60
N VAL A 306 0.37 15.23 11.42
CA VAL A 306 -0.38 16.01 12.42
C VAL A 306 -1.46 16.87 11.73
N ARG A 307 -1.15 17.44 10.57
CA ARG A 307 -2.13 18.16 9.73
C ARG A 307 -3.16 17.24 9.09
N CYS A 308 -2.77 16.04 8.65
CA CYS A 308 -3.71 15.09 8.04
C CYS A 308 -4.64 14.43 9.07
N LEU A 309 -4.25 14.35 10.34
CA LEU A 309 -5.07 13.79 11.42
C LEU A 309 -6.17 14.75 11.91
N ALA A 310 -5.93 16.07 11.87
CA ALA A 310 -6.89 17.05 12.39
C ALA A 310 -8.26 17.02 11.66
N PRO A 311 -8.32 16.96 10.31
CA PRO A 311 -9.60 16.84 9.60
C PRO A 311 -10.36 15.56 9.93
N LEU A 312 -9.66 14.45 10.24
CA LEU A 312 -10.32 13.20 10.62
C LEU A 312 -11.04 13.31 11.96
N GLN A 313 -10.58 14.21 12.84
CA GLN A 313 -11.21 14.52 14.12
C GLN A 313 -12.20 15.69 14.03
N GLN A 314 -12.53 16.14 12.80
CA GLN A 314 -13.42 17.28 12.53
C GLN A 314 -12.93 18.61 13.16
N VAL A 315 -11.61 18.78 13.29
CA VAL A 315 -11.01 20.02 13.82
C VAL A 315 -10.09 20.71 12.81
N ASP A 316 -10.12 22.04 12.79
CA ASP A 316 -9.30 22.88 11.92
C ASP A 316 -7.98 23.32 12.56
N TYR A 317 -7.69 22.83 13.77
CA TYR A 317 -6.48 23.14 14.51
C TYR A 317 -5.89 21.89 15.15
N VAL A 318 -4.59 21.95 15.44
CA VAL A 318 -3.85 20.86 16.07
C VAL A 318 -3.78 21.07 17.58
N PHE A 319 -4.01 20.01 18.35
CA PHE A 319 -3.85 19.97 19.80
C PHE A 319 -2.79 18.93 20.24
N PRO A 320 -2.21 19.04 21.46
CA PRO A 320 -1.05 18.23 21.87
C PRO A 320 -1.26 16.71 21.89
N SER A 321 -2.46 16.23 22.26
CA SER A 321 -2.72 14.78 22.24
C SER A 321 -2.72 14.20 20.83
N LEU A 322 -3.13 14.97 19.81
CA LEU A 322 -3.01 14.58 18.40
C LEU A 322 -1.55 14.43 17.98
N VAL A 323 -0.71 15.34 18.46
CA VAL A 323 0.74 15.31 18.23
C VAL A 323 1.37 14.05 18.85
N ALA A 324 0.96 13.68 20.06
CA ALA A 324 1.41 12.45 20.71
C ALA A 324 1.03 11.20 19.89
N VAL A 325 -0.21 11.11 19.41
CA VAL A 325 -0.66 10.00 18.54
C VAL A 325 0.15 9.94 17.25
N ALA A 326 0.41 11.10 16.62
CA ALA A 326 1.22 11.19 15.42
C ALA A 326 2.67 10.72 15.66
N ALA A 327 3.25 11.05 16.83
CA ALA A 327 4.61 10.65 17.18
C ALA A 327 4.74 9.12 17.28
N ARG A 328 3.78 8.44 17.92
CA ARG A 328 3.72 6.97 17.99
C ARG A 328 3.71 6.33 16.60
N LYS A 329 2.90 6.87 15.69
CA LYS A 329 2.71 6.31 14.34
C LYS A 329 3.91 6.51 13.42
N ILE A 330 4.66 7.61 13.56
CA ILE A 330 5.81 7.93 12.68
C ILE A 330 7.11 7.33 13.18
N TYR A 331 7.40 7.47 14.47
CA TYR A 331 8.73 7.14 14.96
C TYR A 331 8.93 5.65 15.25
N ARG A 332 7.84 4.87 15.35
CA ARG A 332 7.89 3.42 15.62
C ARG A 332 8.80 2.66 14.64
N HIS A 333 8.69 2.87 13.34
CA HIS A 333 9.55 2.20 12.35
C HIS A 333 10.92 2.87 12.16
N ARG A 334 11.06 4.13 12.58
CA ARG A 334 12.24 4.95 12.26
C ARG A 334 13.32 4.87 13.32
N ILE A 335 12.94 4.80 14.60
CA ILE A 335 13.90 4.81 15.72
C ILE A 335 14.77 3.56 15.65
N ILE A 336 16.08 3.79 15.61
CA ILE A 336 17.09 2.75 15.74
C ILE A 336 17.57 2.77 17.19
N VAL A 337 17.28 1.72 17.93
CA VAL A 337 17.70 1.56 19.32
C VAL A 337 19.22 1.44 19.39
N ALA A 338 19.83 2.10 20.37
CA ALA A 338 21.27 2.09 20.57
C ALA A 338 21.76 0.74 21.11
N ASN A 339 22.83 0.23 20.49
CA ASN A 339 23.54 -0.93 21.02
C ASN A 339 24.45 -0.48 22.18
N PRO A 340 24.49 -1.24 23.30
CA PRO A 340 25.35 -0.90 24.44
C PRO A 340 26.82 -0.70 24.09
N GLU A 341 27.33 -1.45 23.11
CA GLU A 341 28.72 -1.38 22.64
C GLU A 341 29.08 -0.04 21.97
N ASN A 342 28.09 0.65 21.38
CA ASN A 342 28.30 1.89 20.64
C ASN A 342 28.00 3.14 21.49
N ASP A 343 27.74 2.97 22.79
CA ASP A 343 27.45 4.08 23.70
C ASP A 343 28.73 4.91 23.96
N ARG A 344 28.61 6.23 23.80
CA ARG A 344 29.72 7.18 23.97
C ARG A 344 30.29 7.18 25.39
N SER A 345 29.50 6.83 26.40
CA SER A 345 29.91 6.80 27.81
C SER A 345 31.00 5.76 28.11
N LEU A 346 31.15 4.73 27.28
CA LEU A 346 32.25 3.77 27.38
C LEU A 346 33.62 4.44 27.18
N LEU A 347 33.69 5.45 26.32
CA LEU A 347 34.92 6.25 26.10
C LEU A 347 35.29 7.10 27.32
N TYR A 348 34.35 7.35 28.22
CA TYR A 348 34.53 8.13 29.44
C TYR A 348 34.64 7.26 30.70
N GLY A 349 34.85 5.94 30.55
CA GLY A 349 35.14 5.03 31.66
C GLY A 349 33.91 4.35 32.28
N SER A 350 32.75 4.41 31.62
CA SER A 350 31.58 3.61 32.05
C SER A 350 31.80 2.13 31.74
N THR A 351 31.28 1.22 32.59
CA THR A 351 31.34 -0.22 32.34
C THR A 351 30.21 -0.66 31.42
N LEU A 352 30.48 -1.63 30.55
CA LEU A 352 29.48 -2.16 29.60
C LEU A 352 28.22 -2.68 30.31
N MET A 353 28.38 -3.36 31.44
CA MET A 353 27.25 -3.85 32.24
C MET A 353 26.34 -2.73 32.76
N ALA A 354 26.91 -1.56 33.11
CA ALA A 354 26.11 -0.42 33.56
C ALA A 354 25.31 0.20 32.40
N VAL A 355 25.91 0.25 31.21
CA VAL A 355 25.23 0.72 29.99
C VAL A 355 24.12 -0.25 29.59
N GLU A 356 24.40 -1.55 29.60
CA GLU A 356 23.44 -2.59 29.29
C GLU A 356 22.26 -2.58 30.26
N ALA A 357 22.49 -2.35 31.55
CA ALA A 357 21.42 -2.21 32.54
C ALA A 357 20.52 -0.98 32.28
N ILE A 358 21.07 0.12 31.77
CA ILE A 358 20.31 1.34 31.46
C ILE A 358 19.53 1.18 30.16
N LEU A 359 20.09 0.47 29.17
CA LEU A 359 19.44 0.19 27.89
C LEU A 359 18.55 -1.06 27.94
N ALA A 360 18.54 -1.80 29.04
CA ALA A 360 17.74 -2.99 29.21
C ALA A 360 16.25 -2.64 29.11
N GLY A 361 15.56 -3.23 28.12
CA GLY A 361 14.14 -2.99 27.87
C GLY A 361 13.83 -1.75 27.04
N ALA A 362 14.85 -1.03 26.54
CA ALA A 362 14.63 0.07 25.61
C ALA A 362 14.04 -0.45 24.28
N THR A 363 12.76 -0.17 24.05
CA THR A 363 12.08 -0.41 22.78
C THR A 363 11.79 0.93 22.10
N ALA A 364 11.62 0.93 20.78
CA ALA A 364 11.27 2.16 20.06
C ALA A 364 9.97 2.79 20.61
N GLU A 365 8.99 1.98 20.96
CA GLU A 365 7.73 2.42 21.57
C GLU A 365 7.93 2.99 22.98
N GLY A 366 8.69 2.30 23.84
CA GLY A 366 9.00 2.77 25.18
C GLY A 366 9.70 4.13 25.17
N VAL A 367 10.69 4.30 24.29
CA VAL A 367 11.39 5.58 24.11
C VAL A 367 10.44 6.71 23.69
N ILE A 368 9.47 6.42 22.83
CA ILE A 368 8.49 7.43 22.39
C ILE A 368 7.60 7.83 23.58
N GLU A 369 7.07 6.88 24.34
CA GLU A 369 6.22 7.17 25.50
C GLU A 369 6.99 7.93 26.60
N ASP A 370 8.25 7.56 26.86
CA ASP A 370 9.11 8.27 27.81
C ASP A 370 9.28 9.75 27.42
N VAL A 371 9.55 10.03 26.14
CA VAL A 371 9.71 11.40 25.65
C VAL A 371 8.41 12.18 25.66
N ILE A 372 7.28 11.54 25.32
CA ILE A 372 5.96 12.19 25.40
C ILE A 372 5.63 12.56 26.85
N ALA A 373 6.01 11.72 27.82
CA ALA A 373 5.80 11.99 29.24
C ALA A 373 6.74 13.07 29.81
N GLU A 374 7.97 13.18 29.28
CA GLU A 374 8.97 14.16 29.72
C GLU A 374 8.67 15.59 29.21
N VAL A 375 8.17 15.72 27.98
CA VAL A 375 7.92 17.03 27.37
C VAL A 375 6.57 17.59 27.81
N GLU A 376 6.60 18.75 28.48
CA GLU A 376 5.40 19.47 28.92
C GLU A 376 4.52 19.88 27.72
N ALA A 377 3.27 19.44 27.75
CA ALA A 377 2.28 19.82 26.75
C ALA A 377 1.79 21.26 26.99
N PRO A 378 1.62 22.08 25.93
CA PRO A 378 1.07 23.42 26.07
C PRO A 378 -0.39 23.35 26.55
N LEU A 379 -0.76 24.31 27.39
CA LEU A 379 -2.07 24.41 28.04
C LEU A 379 -3.20 24.85 27.09
#